data_AF-A0A7R9NU75-F1
#
_entry.id   AF-A0A7R9NU75-F1
#
_cell.length_a   1.000
_cell.length_b   1.000
_cell.length_c   1.000
_cell.angle_alpha   90.00
_cell.angle_beta   90.00
_cell.angle_gamma   90.00
#
_symmetry.space_group_name_H-M   'P 1'
#
loop_
_entity.id
_entity.type
_entity.pdbx_description
1 polymer ?
#
loop_
_entity_poly.entity_id
_entity_poly.type
_entity_poly.pdbx_seq_one_letter_code
_entity_poly.pdbx_strand_id
1 'polypeptide(L)' 'AWATCVNDGTHLMTIDSEKEVGVVNELFGRYIKSYLRTQNIAVHFHDLYKKDVFTSINDDLMEFQNWAPGEPNNFEG' A
#
# COMPACT_ATOMS: atom_id res chain seq x y z
N ALA A 1 1.69 1.59 12.48
CA ALA A 1 2.03 2.23 11.19
C ALA A 1 1.07 3.39 10.90
N TRP A 2 -0.24 3.15 10.76
CA TRP A 2 -1.24 4.19 10.48
C TRP A 2 -1.19 5.41 11.43
N ALA A 3 -1.30 5.19 12.74
CA ALA A 3 -1.31 6.26 13.74
C ALA A 3 -0.03 7.13 13.72
N THR A 4 1.11 6.54 13.34
CA THR A 4 2.39 7.26 13.22
C THR A 4 2.37 8.23 12.04
N CYS A 5 1.96 7.76 10.85
CA CYS A 5 1.88 8.61 9.66
C CYS A 5 0.91 9.78 9.86
N VAL A 6 -0.25 9.50 10.46
CA VAL A 6 -1.25 10.54 10.78
C VAL A 6 -0.70 11.56 11.78
N ASN A 7 0.04 11.11 12.80
CA ASN A 7 0.67 12.01 13.77
C ASN A 7 1.71 12.95 13.12
N ASP A 8 2.35 12.52 12.04
CA ASP A 8 3.31 13.32 11.28
C ASP A 8 2.63 14.26 10.26
N GLY A 9 1.29 14.34 10.26
CA GLY A 9 0.51 15.17 9.33
C GLY A 9 0.45 14.60 7.91
N THR A 10 0.73 13.30 7.76
CA THR A 10 0.71 12.58 6.48
C THR A 10 -0.15 11.32 6.59
N HIS A 11 -0.05 10.43 5.61
CA HIS A 11 -0.74 9.16 5.60
C HIS A 11 0.14 8.02 5.09
N LEU A 12 -0.34 6.79 5.25
CA LEU A 12 0.27 5.64 4.60
C LEU A 12 0.16 5.82 3.08
N MET A 13 1.22 5.45 2.36
CA MET A 13 1.30 5.58 0.91
C MET A 13 0.17 4.81 0.21
N THR A 14 -0.47 5.44 -0.78
CA THR A 14 -1.37 4.78 -1.74
C THR A 14 -0.61 4.47 -3.02
N ILE A 15 -1.03 3.44 -3.75
CA ILE A 15 -0.49 3.09 -5.07
C ILE A 15 -1.68 2.86 -6.00
N ASP A 16 -1.98 3.82 -6.87
CA ASP A 16 -3.19 3.85 -7.71
C ASP A 16 -2.94 3.57 -9.19
N SER A 17 -1.68 3.38 -9.59
CA SER A 17 -1.31 3.21 -10.99
C SER A 17 0.04 2.50 -11.17
N GLU A 18 0.24 1.91 -12.35
CA GLU A 18 1.53 1.30 -12.73
C GLU A 18 2.68 2.33 -12.68
N LYS A 19 2.38 3.60 -12.95
CA LYS A 19 3.37 4.67 -12.87
C LYS A 19 3.86 4.86 -11.44
N GLU A 20 2.97 4.83 -10.46
CA GLU A 20 3.33 4.91 -9.05
C GLU A 20 4.15 3.69 -8.61
N VAL A 21 3.83 2.48 -9.09
CA VAL A 21 4.65 1.28 -8.86
C VAL A 21 6.10 1.51 -9.31
N GLY A 22 6.30 2.12 -10.48
CA GLY A 22 7.62 2.46 -10.99
C GLY A 22 8.39 3.44 -10.08
N VAL A 23 7.71 4.51 -9.63
CA VAL A 23 8.30 5.51 -8.72
C VAL A 23 8.66 4.88 -7.39
N VAL A 24 7.79 4.06 -6.81
CA VAL A 24 8.05 3.33 -5.57
C VAL A 24 9.28 2.44 -5.74
N ASN A 25 9.34 1.63 -6.79
CA ASN A 25 10.49 0.76 -7.04
C ASN A 25 11.82 1.54 -7.18
N GLU A 26 11.81 2.71 -7.83
CA GLU A 26 12.99 3.57 -7.95
C GLU A 26 13.42 4.12 -6.58
N LEU A 27 12.49 4.66 -5.80
CA LEU A 27 12.77 5.22 -4.47
C LEU A 27 13.30 4.14 -3.52
N PHE A 28 12.71 2.95 -3.56
CA PHE A 28 13.16 1.79 -2.80
C PHE A 28 14.55 1.30 -3.24
N GLY A 29 14.79 1.30 -4.55
CA GLY A 29 16.10 0.99 -5.13
C GLY A 29 17.19 1.98 -4.70
N ARG A 30 16.85 3.26 -4.53
CA ARG A 30 17.81 4.33 -4.25
C ARG A 30 18.05 4.58 -2.77
N TYR A 31 17.00 4.59 -1.95
CA TYR A 31 17.06 5.10 -0.58
C TYR A 31 16.85 4.04 0.51
N ILE A 32 16.23 2.91 0.17
CA ILE A 32 15.93 1.88 1.15
C ILE A 32 17.09 0.88 1.23
N LYS A 33 17.62 0.71 2.45
CA LYS A 33 18.72 -0.22 2.74
C LYS A 33 18.33 -1.64 2.33
N SER A 34 19.30 -2.40 1.82
CA SER A 34 19.07 -3.75 1.27
C SER A 34 18.31 -4.69 2.20
N TYR A 35 18.53 -4.61 3.51
CA TYR A 35 17.84 -5.47 4.49
C TYR A 35 16.36 -5.13 4.70
N LEU A 36 15.91 -3.93 4.33
CA LEU A 36 14.49 -3.55 4.37
C LEU A 36 13.76 -3.99 3.10
N ARG A 37 14.47 -4.37 2.03
CA ARG A 37 13.86 -4.85 0.79
C ARG A 37 13.21 -6.23 0.91
N THR A 38 13.50 -6.95 1.99
CA THR A 38 12.88 -8.25 2.31
C THR A 38 11.74 -8.14 3.31
N GLN A 39 11.40 -6.93 3.75
CA GLN A 39 10.34 -6.68 4.73
C GLN A 39 9.05 -6.26 4.03
N ASN A 40 7.91 -6.63 4.63
CA ASN A 40 6.61 -6.15 4.20
C ASN A 40 6.41 -4.70 4.63
N ILE A 41 5.79 -3.91 3.76
CA ILE A 41 5.59 -2.47 3.98
C ILE A 41 4.11 -2.18 3.90
N ALA A 42 3.61 -1.52 4.94
CA ALA A 42 2.21 -1.14 5.01
C ALA A 42 1.95 0.00 4.02
N VAL A 43 0.95 -0.22 3.16
CA VAL A 43 0.36 0.79 2.29
C VAL A 43 -1.06 1.08 2.78
N HIS A 44 -1.63 2.22 2.38
CA HIS A 44 -3.01 2.54 2.71
C HIS A 44 -3.95 1.82 1.75
N PHE A 45 -4.43 0.66 2.18
CA PHE A 45 -5.27 -0.20 1.39
C PHE A 45 -6.15 -1.04 2.32
N HIS A 46 -7.47 -0.89 2.23
CA HIS A 46 -8.42 -1.57 3.13
C HIS A 46 -9.79 -1.79 2.47
N ASP A 47 -10.55 -2.75 2.97
CA ASP A 47 -11.91 -3.09 2.51
C ASP A 47 -12.97 -2.96 3.64
N LEU A 48 -12.66 -2.14 4.67
CA LEU A 48 -13.49 -1.92 5.85
C LEU A 48 -14.98 -1.62 5.57
N TYR A 49 -15.30 -1.01 4.44
CA TYR A 49 -16.67 -0.66 4.08
C TYR A 49 -17.45 -1.82 3.43
N LYS A 50 -16.75 -2.66 2.67
CA LYS A 50 -17.31 -3.81 1.97
C LYS A 50 -16.19 -4.76 1.60
N LYS A 51 -16.32 -6.01 2.05
CA LYS A 51 -15.37 -7.09 1.73
C LYS A 51 -15.08 -7.16 0.23
N ASP A 52 -13.80 -7.33 -0.10
CA ASP A 52 -13.26 -7.42 -1.47
C ASP A 52 -13.44 -6.13 -2.31
N VAL A 53 -13.84 -5.03 -1.69
CA VAL A 53 -13.92 -3.70 -2.30
C VAL A 53 -12.98 -2.76 -1.57
N PHE A 54 -11.83 -2.53 -2.20
CA PHE A 54 -10.76 -1.75 -1.60
C PHE A 54 -10.90 -0.27 -1.89
N THR A 55 -10.64 0.54 -0.87
CA THR A 55 -10.70 2.00 -0.93
C THR A 55 -9.34 2.62 -0.65
N SER A 56 -9.08 3.73 -1.33
CA SER A 56 -7.91 4.58 -1.08
C SER A 56 -8.19 5.52 0.10
N ILE A 57 -7.22 6.39 0.41
CA ILE A 57 -7.36 7.34 1.52
C ILE A 57 -8.42 8.41 1.29
N ASN A 58 -8.76 8.68 0.04
CA ASN A 58 -9.79 9.66 -0.31
C ASN A 58 -11.20 9.04 -0.32
N ASP A 59 -11.35 7.81 0.20
CA ASP A 59 -12.55 6.98 0.08
C ASP A 59 -12.96 6.67 -1.38
N ASP A 60 -12.06 6.93 -2.34
CA ASP A 60 -12.24 6.57 -3.73
C ASP A 60 -12.03 5.05 -3.93
N LEU A 61 -12.84 4.48 -4.83
CA LEU A 61 -12.71 3.07 -5.24
C LEU A 61 -11.35 2.84 -5.90
N MET A 62 -10.64 1.81 -5.42
CA MET A 62 -9.38 1.40 -6.02
C MET A 62 -9.63 0.45 -7.20
N GLU A 63 -9.50 0.98 -8.41
CA GLU A 63 -9.54 0.18 -9.65
C GLU A 63 -8.22 -0.53 -9.92
N PHE A 64 -7.11 0.05 -9.47
CA PHE A 64 -5.78 -0.53 -9.63
C PHE A 64 -5.49 -1.54 -8.51
N GLN A 65 -5.09 -2.75 -8.91
CA GLN A 65 -4.71 -3.83 -8.00
C GLN A 65 -3.47 -4.53 -8.54
N ASN A 66 -2.44 -4.66 -7.71
CA ASN A 66 -1.17 -5.31 -8.07
C ASN A 66 -0.79 -6.35 -7.02
N TRP A 67 -1.68 -7.33 -6.85
CA TRP A 67 -1.53 -8.40 -5.86
C TRP A 67 -0.41 -9.38 -6.22
N ALA A 68 0.27 -9.87 -5.18
CA ALA A 68 1.14 -11.03 -5.33
C ALA A 68 0.31 -12.27 -5.69
N PRO A 69 0.90 -13.29 -6.34
CA PRO A 69 0.19 -14.53 -6.64
C PRO A 69 -0.44 -15.15 -5.38
N GLY A 70 -1.77 -15.33 -5.40
CA GLY A 70 -2.53 -15.89 -4.28
C GLY A 70 -3.15 -14.86 -3.33
N GLU A 71 -2.95 -13.57 -3.55
CA GLU A 71 -3.59 -12.46 -2.82
C GLU A 71 -4.76 -11.85 -3.62
N PRO A 72 -5.73 -11.17 -2.98
CA PRO A 72 -5.91 -11.03 -1.54
C PRO A 72 -6.51 -12.32 -0.96
N ASN A 73 -5.81 -12.93 0.02
CA ASN A 73 -6.28 -14.15 0.68
C ASN A 73 -6.91 -13.89 2.05
N ASN A 74 -7.03 -12.62 2.45
CA ASN A 74 -7.50 -12.22 3.77
C ASN A 74 -6.71 -12.91 4.91
N PHE A 75 -5.41 -13.17 4.69
CA PHE A 75 -4.55 -13.76 5.69
C PHE A 75 -4.41 -12.78 6.86
N GLU A 76 -5.01 -13.17 7.99
CA GLU A 76 -5.15 -12.41 9.24
C GLU A 76 -6.31 -11.39 9.34
N GLY A 77 -7.04 -11.14 8.25
CA GLY A 77 -8.34 -10.45 8.28
C GLY A 77 -8.31 -8.93 8.14
#